data_AF-A0A959ML37-F1
#
_entry.id   AF-A0A959ML37-F1
#
_cell.length_a   1.000
_cell.length_b   1.000
_cell.length_c   1.000
_cell.angle_alpha   90.00
_cell.angle_beta   90.00
_cell.angle_gamma   90.00
#
_symmetry.space_group_name_H-M   'P 1'
#
loop_
_entity.id
_entity.type
_entity.pdbx_description
1 polymer ?
#
loop_
_entity_poly.entity_id
_entity_poly.type
_entity_poly.pdbx_seq_one_letter_code
_entity_poly.pdbx_strand_id
1 'polypeptide(L)'
;MENKKDHIEEILGSLDNVQRATAPDFFYTRLKARMEKGLEEPVQKSWTLRPAFILVTLLLVLALNAFVIFKGNASLSSSDNDTMQSIASDYSLNSSITYEINH
;
A
#
# COMPACT_ATOMS: atom_id res chain seq x y z
N MET A 1 -50.57 49.65 27.59
CA MET A 1 -49.61 48.82 28.34
C MET A 1 -50.15 47.42 28.67
N GLU A 2 -51.38 47.09 28.24
CA GLU A 2 -52.07 45.80 28.48
C GLU A 2 -51.47 44.64 27.68
N ASN A 3 -51.25 44.86 26.38
CA ASN A 3 -50.84 43.84 25.40
C ASN A 3 -49.51 43.08 25.71
N LYS A 4 -48.59 43.69 26.48
CA LYS A 4 -47.34 43.01 26.87
C LYS A 4 -47.54 41.93 27.93
N LYS A 5 -48.55 42.08 28.80
CA LYS A 5 -48.81 41.13 29.88
C LYS A 5 -49.41 39.84 29.32
N ASP A 6 -50.34 39.99 28.38
CA ASP A 6 -51.00 38.88 27.70
C ASP A 6 -50.00 37.97 26.97
N HIS A 7 -49.01 38.55 26.29
CA HIS A 7 -47.95 37.77 25.64
C HIS A 7 -47.03 37.03 26.62
N ILE A 8 -46.77 37.62 27.79
CA ILE A 8 -45.95 36.95 28.81
C ILE A 8 -46.72 35.76 29.41
N GLU A 9 -48.02 35.93 29.66
CA GLU A 9 -48.89 34.87 30.18
C GLU A 9 -49.07 33.72 29.16
N GLU A 10 -49.18 34.05 27.87
CA GLU A 10 -49.25 33.06 26.78
C GLU A 10 -47.95 32.24 26.67
N ILE A 11 -46.78 32.90 26.76
CA ILE A 11 -45.48 32.23 26.73
C ILE A 11 -45.33 31.30 27.95
N LEU A 12 -45.70 31.77 29.14
CA LEU A 12 -45.63 30.98 30.37
C LEU A 12 -46.59 29.79 30.33
N GLY A 13 -47.82 29.98 29.81
CA GLY A 13 -48.81 28.92 29.63
C GLY A 13 -48.39 27.85 28.61
N SER A 14 -47.63 28.24 27.58
CA SER A 14 -47.09 27.29 26.61
C SER A 14 -46.02 26.36 27.20
N LEU A 15 -45.35 26.80 28.27
CA LEU A 15 -44.30 26.03 28.95
C LEU A 15 -44.88 25.07 30.01
N ASP A 16 -46.08 25.35 30.52
CA ASP A 16 -46.74 24.54 31.56
C ASP A 16 -47.23 23.18 31.02
N ASN A 17 -47.47 23.08 29.71
CA ASN A 17 -47.79 21.82 29.03
C ASN A 17 -46.55 20.99 28.64
N VAL A 18 -45.34 21.42 29.01
CA VAL A 18 -44.12 20.65 28.75
C VAL A 18 -44.06 19.46 29.71
N GLN A 19 -44.66 18.37 29.27
CA GLN A 19 -44.63 17.10 29.97
C GLN A 19 -43.17 16.63 30.07
N ARG A 20 -42.76 16.22 31.28
CA ARG A 20 -41.43 15.67 31.53
C ARG A 20 -41.18 14.53 30.52
N ALA A 21 -40.24 14.73 29.61
CA ALA A 21 -39.88 13.71 28.62
C ALA A 21 -39.35 12.49 29.36
N THR A 22 -40.22 11.50 29.60
CA THR A 22 -39.79 10.22 30.14
C THR A 22 -38.95 9.54 29.06
N ALA A 23 -37.78 9.04 29.42
CA ALA A 23 -36.97 8.29 28.49
C ALA A 23 -37.83 7.10 27.98
N PRO A 24 -37.84 6.81 26.67
CA PRO A 24 -38.52 5.66 26.15
C PRO A 24 -38.01 4.38 26.83
N ASP A 25 -38.90 3.42 27.05
CA ASP A 25 -38.50 2.08 27.48
C ASP A 25 -37.40 1.57 26.54
N PHE A 26 -36.35 0.98 27.12
CA PHE A 26 -35.14 0.51 26.42
C PHE A 26 -34.15 1.57 25.91
N PHE A 27 -34.33 2.87 26.20
CA PHE A 27 -33.31 3.90 25.88
C PHE A 27 -31.96 3.55 26.51
N TYR A 28 -31.97 3.18 27.80
CA TYR A 28 -30.77 2.76 28.52
C TYR A 28 -30.10 1.53 27.90
N THR A 29 -30.88 0.54 27.47
CA THR A 29 -30.34 -0.67 26.83
C THR A 29 -29.67 -0.35 25.51
N ARG A 30 -30.29 0.50 24.67
CA ARG A 30 -29.72 0.92 23.38
C ARG A 30 -28.49 1.80 23.58
N LEU A 31 -28.51 2.69 24.57
CA LEU A 31 -27.37 3.52 24.93
C LEU A 31 -26.20 2.67 25.41
N LYS A 32 -26.45 1.73 26.33
CA LYS A 32 -25.43 0.79 26.84
C LYS A 32 -24.85 -0.07 25.72
N ALA A 33 -25.69 -0.60 24.83
CA ALA A 33 -25.23 -1.38 23.69
C ALA A 33 -24.37 -0.55 22.71
N ARG A 34 -24.65 0.74 22.54
CA ARG A 34 -23.80 1.65 21.74
C ARG A 34 -22.50 2.00 22.44
N MET A 35 -22.51 2.16 23.76
CA MET A 35 -21.29 2.39 24.54
C MET A 35 -20.38 1.15 24.49
N GLU A 36 -20.93 -0.04 24.70
CA GLU A 36 -20.18 -1.31 24.60
C GLU A 36 -19.61 -1.51 23.19
N LYS A 37 -20.40 -1.27 22.13
CA LYS A 37 -19.93 -1.32 20.73
C LYS A 37 -18.93 -0.23 20.34
N GLY A 38 -18.88 0.87 21.10
CA GLY A 38 -17.90 1.94 20.91
C GLY A 38 -16.63 1.76 21.73
N LEU A 39 -16.70 0.96 22.80
CA LEU A 39 -15.57 0.58 23.67
C LEU A 39 -14.86 -0.66 23.17
N GLU A 40 -15.60 -1.60 22.57
CA GLU A 40 -15.04 -2.57 21.65
C GLU A 40 -14.67 -1.78 20.40
N GLU A 41 -13.43 -1.28 20.35
CA GLU A 41 -12.82 -0.80 19.12
C GLU A 41 -13.27 -1.74 18.00
N PRO A 42 -13.71 -1.23 16.84
CA PRO A 42 -13.90 -2.12 15.70
C PRO A 42 -12.57 -2.85 15.64
N VAL A 43 -12.64 -4.17 15.81
CA VAL A 43 -11.53 -5.06 15.52
C VAL A 43 -11.36 -4.88 14.02
N GLN A 44 -10.73 -3.76 13.65
CA GLN A 44 -9.95 -3.62 12.48
C GLN A 44 -9.02 -4.79 12.70
N LYS A 45 -9.39 -5.91 12.06
CA LYS A 45 -8.47 -6.82 11.43
C LYS A 45 -7.53 -5.91 10.64
N SER A 46 -6.64 -5.25 11.36
CA SER A 46 -5.37 -4.82 10.85
C SER A 46 -4.79 -6.16 10.47
N TRP A 47 -4.98 -6.46 9.19
CA TRP A 47 -4.36 -7.53 8.46
C TRP A 47 -2.88 -7.22 8.59
N THR A 48 -2.35 -7.56 9.77
CA THR A 48 -0.97 -7.41 10.14
C THR A 48 -0.33 -8.60 9.43
N LEU A 49 -0.26 -8.49 8.10
CA LEU A 49 0.78 -9.13 7.32
C LEU A 49 2.05 -8.64 7.98
N ARG A 50 2.53 -9.47 8.91
CA ARG A 50 3.70 -9.20 9.72
C ARG A 50 4.74 -8.67 8.75
N PRO A 51 5.35 -7.49 8.98
CA PRO A 51 6.31 -6.89 8.05
C PRO A 51 7.46 -7.86 7.67
N ALA A 52 7.67 -8.89 8.50
CA ALA A 52 8.47 -10.06 8.19
C ALA A 52 8.13 -10.76 6.85
N PHE A 53 6.85 -10.93 6.48
CA PHE A 53 6.47 -11.56 5.21
C PHE A 53 6.90 -10.73 3.99
N ILE A 54 6.81 -9.40 4.09
CA ILE A 54 7.25 -8.48 3.03
C ILE A 54 8.78 -8.57 2.88
N LEU A 55 9.51 -8.61 4.00
CA LEU A 55 10.96 -8.79 3.99
C LEU A 55 11.40 -10.13 3.41
N VAL A 56 10.73 -11.24 3.79
CA VAL A 56 11.03 -12.58 3.30
C VAL A 56 10.73 -12.70 1.80
N THR A 57 9.59 -12.17 1.34
CA THR A 57 9.24 -12.18 -0.09
C THR A 57 10.18 -11.31 -0.92
N LEU A 58 10.56 -10.13 -0.41
CA LEU A 58 11.55 -9.27 -1.04
C LEU A 58 12.92 -9.95 -1.16
N LEU A 59 13.40 -10.58 -0.07
CA LEU A 59 14.65 -11.34 -0.07
C LEU A 59 14.60 -12.53 -1.04
N LEU A 60 13.49 -13.25 -1.09
CA LEU A 60 13.29 -14.37 -2.01
C LEU A 60 13.37 -13.90 -3.48
N VAL A 61 12.65 -12.83 -3.82
CA VAL A 61 12.67 -12.26 -5.17
C VAL A 61 14.08 -11.77 -5.51
N LEU A 62 14.77 -11.11 -4.59
CA LEU A 62 16.15 -10.65 -4.79
C LEU A 62 17.11 -11.82 -4.99
N ALA A 63 17.00 -12.87 -4.18
CA ALA A 63 17.82 -14.07 -4.28
C ALA A 63 17.60 -14.82 -5.61
N LEU A 64 16.36 -14.92 -6.07
CA LEU A 64 16.03 -15.51 -7.37
C LEU A 64 16.66 -14.71 -8.52
N ASN A 65 16.53 -13.38 -8.50
CA ASN A 65 17.14 -12.52 -9.52
C ASN A 65 18.67 -12.62 -9.49
N ALA A 66 19.28 -12.57 -8.31
CA ALA A 66 20.73 -12.74 -8.14
C ALA A 66 21.20 -14.11 -8.61
N PHE A 67 20.45 -15.18 -8.33
CA PHE A 67 20.75 -16.53 -8.77
C PHE A 67 20.65 -16.68 -10.29
N VAL A 68 19.63 -16.07 -10.91
CA VAL A 68 19.48 -16.03 -12.37
C VAL A 68 20.65 -15.30 -13.02
N ILE A 69 21.08 -14.17 -12.45
CA ILE A 69 22.25 -13.43 -12.94
C ILE A 69 23.52 -14.25 -12.75
N PHE A 70 23.76 -14.84 -11.57
CA PHE A 70 24.97 -15.61 -11.31
C PHE A 70 25.07 -16.88 -12.18
N LYS A 71 23.94 -17.54 -12.44
CA LYS A 71 23.86 -18.68 -13.37
C LYS A 71 23.90 -18.24 -14.84
N GLY A 72 23.37 -17.06 -15.14
CA GLY A 72 23.45 -16.40 -16.46
C GLY A 72 24.87 -15.96 -16.79
N ASN A 73 25.66 -15.49 -15.83
CA ASN A 73 27.08 -15.20 -15.98
C ASN A 73 27.95 -16.44 -16.19
N ALA A 74 27.46 -17.64 -15.82
CA ALA A 74 28.11 -18.91 -16.18
C ALA A 74 27.74 -19.39 -17.60
N SER A 75 26.73 -18.79 -18.25
CA SER A 75 26.30 -19.11 -19.62
C SER A 75 26.44 -17.94 -20.60
N LEU A 76 26.81 -16.74 -20.13
CA LEU A 76 27.30 -15.62 -20.94
C LEU A 76 28.81 -15.79 -21.16
N SER A 77 29.23 -17.02 -21.47
CA SER A 77 30.55 -17.27 -22.02
C SER A 77 30.50 -16.90 -23.48
N SER A 78 31.05 -15.72 -23.80
CA SER A 78 31.89 -15.43 -24.98
C SER A 78 31.46 -15.86 -26.39
N SER A 79 30.25 -16.40 -26.61
CA SER A 79 29.91 -17.05 -27.87
C SER A 79 29.96 -16.09 -29.06
N ASP A 80 29.57 -14.82 -28.88
CA ASP A 80 29.66 -13.83 -29.96
C ASP A 80 31.11 -13.45 -30.31
N ASN A 81 32.00 -13.41 -29.32
CA ASN A 81 33.41 -13.10 -29.54
C ASN A 81 34.16 -14.30 -30.16
N ASP A 82 33.88 -15.52 -29.71
CA ASP A 82 34.50 -16.74 -30.24
C ASP A 82 34.09 -16.99 -31.70
N THR A 83 32.81 -16.77 -32.03
CA THR A 83 32.32 -16.91 -33.41
C THR A 83 32.92 -15.82 -34.33
N MET A 84 32.98 -14.58 -33.84
CA MET A 84 33.55 -13.46 -34.61
C MET A 84 35.07 -13.58 -34.78
N GLN A 85 35.77 -14.14 -33.78
CA GLN A 85 37.20 -14.41 -33.83
C GLN A 85 37.53 -15.60 -34.75
N SER A 86 36.69 -16.65 -34.77
CA SER A 86 36.78 -17.75 -35.74
C SER A 86 36.61 -17.29 -37.18
N ILE A 87 35.66 -16.38 -37.44
CA ILE A 87 35.48 -15.79 -38.77
C ILE A 87 36.71 -14.93 -39.13
N ALA A 88 37.21 -14.11 -38.22
CA ALA A 88 38.39 -13.27 -38.49
C ALA A 88 39.67 -14.09 -38.76
N SER A 89 39.83 -15.25 -38.11
CA SER A 89 40.95 -16.16 -38.38
C SER A 89 40.83 -16.84 -39.74
N ASP A 90 39.63 -17.26 -40.13
CA ASP A 90 39.40 -17.92 -41.43
C ASP A 90 39.66 -16.98 -42.61
N TYR A 91 39.35 -15.69 -42.46
CA TYR A 91 39.63 -14.67 -43.46
C TYR A 91 40.99 -13.98 -43.30
N SER A 92 41.86 -14.47 -42.40
CA SER A 92 43.18 -13.88 -42.10
C SER A 92 43.13 -12.36 -41.84
N LEU A 93 42.03 -11.84 -41.32
CA LEU A 93 41.83 -10.39 -41.12
C LEU A 93 42.67 -9.84 -39.95
N ASN A 94 43.26 -10.73 -39.15
CA ASN A 94 44.12 -10.40 -38.02
C ASN A 94 45.61 -10.24 -38.39
N SER A 95 46.03 -10.54 -39.63
CA SER A 95 47.37 -10.18 -40.08
C SER A 95 47.38 -8.70 -40.43
N SER A 96 48.11 -7.90 -39.63
CA SER A 96 48.42 -6.51 -39.95
C SER A 96 48.90 -6.40 -41.40
N ILE A 97 48.09 -5.83 -42.29
CA ILE A 97 48.51 -5.46 -43.64
C ILE A 97 49.51 -4.33 -43.47
N THR A 98 50.78 -4.70 -43.26
CA THR A 98 51.90 -3.81 -43.44
C THR A 98 52.03 -3.58 -44.93
N TYR A 99 51.51 -2.45 -45.40
CA TYR A 99 51.87 -1.95 -46.71
C TYR A 99 53.38 -1.73 -46.71
N GLU A 100 54.12 -2.69 -47.26
CA GLU A 100 55.49 -2.50 -47.71
C GLU A 100 55.42 -1.46 -48.83
N ILE A 101 55.51 -0.20 -48.44
CA ILE A 101 55.79 0.90 -49.36
C ILE A 101 57.23 0.68 -49.81
N ASN A 102 57.37 -0.08 -50.88
CA ASN A 102 58.60 -0.23 -51.64
C ASN A 102 59.14 1.17 -51.95
N HIS A 103 60.41 1.39 -51.59
CA HIS A 103 61.23 2.51 -52.04
C HIS A 103 62.53 1.96 -52.61
#